data_AF-A0A951BM69-F1
#
_entry.id   AF-A0A951BM69-F1
#
_cell.length_a   1.000
_cell.length_b   1.000
_cell.length_c   1.000
_cell.angle_alpha   90.00
_cell.angle_beta   90.00
_cell.angle_gamma   90.00
#
_symmetry.space_group_name_H-M   'P 1'
#
loop_
_entity.id
_entity.type
_entity.pdbx_description
1 polymer ?
#
loop_
_entity_poly.entity_id
_entity_poly.type
_entity_poly.pdbx_seq_one_letter_code
_entity_poly.pdbx_strand_id
1 'polypeptide(L)'
;AWVAISESVVANGAMRVIPGTHKLDQVSHRDTFAENNLLSRGQEVAVEVDEGHAVALELQPGEMSLHHVRLIHGSDPNPSDRRRIGFAIRYLPTHVRQVAGTRDSATLVRGEDAFGNFLPERRPDADLSPAALAFHAEVMGETEKVLMRGTDRISAM
;
A
#
# COMPACT_ATOMS: atom_id res chain seq x y z
N ALA A 1 -1.84 0.03 -8.37
CA ALA A 1 -2.58 1.19 -8.85
C ALA A 1 -2.86 2.12 -7.69
N TRP A 2 -2.73 3.42 -7.91
CA TRP A 2 -3.17 4.44 -6.98
C TRP A 2 -4.14 5.34 -7.74
N VAL A 3 -5.41 5.33 -7.34
CA VAL A 3 -6.49 6.09 -7.99
C VAL A 3 -6.76 7.36 -7.18
N ALA A 4 -6.77 8.51 -7.86
CA ALA A 4 -7.10 9.79 -7.26
C ALA A 4 -8.62 9.90 -7.05
N ILE A 5 -9.07 9.93 -5.79
CA ILE A 5 -10.49 10.23 -5.48
C ILE A 5 -10.70 11.75 -5.42
N SER A 6 -9.71 12.48 -4.95
CA SER A 6 -9.64 13.95 -5.04
C SER A 6 -8.46 14.37 -5.92
N GLU A 7 -8.40 15.66 -6.27
CA GLU A 7 -7.21 16.24 -6.91
C GLU A 7 -5.97 15.96 -6.06
N SER A 8 -4.89 15.54 -6.72
CA SER A 8 -3.58 15.28 -6.13
C SER A 8 -2.56 16.12 -6.89
N VAL A 9 -2.08 17.19 -6.26
CA VAL A 9 -1.12 18.15 -6.83
C VAL A 9 0.00 18.39 -5.82
N VAL A 10 1.13 18.95 -6.27
CA VAL A 10 2.27 19.22 -5.36
C VAL A 10 1.82 20.04 -4.16
N ALA A 11 0.94 21.02 -4.37
CA ALA A 11 0.43 21.92 -3.32
C ALA A 11 -0.37 21.21 -2.20
N ASN A 12 -0.91 20.01 -2.44
CA ASN A 12 -1.64 19.23 -1.42
C ASN A 12 -0.95 17.89 -1.10
N GLY A 13 0.35 17.81 -1.37
CA GLY A 13 1.19 16.66 -1.06
C GLY A 13 1.03 15.52 -2.06
N ALA A 14 1.01 15.77 -3.36
CA ALA A 14 1.04 14.69 -4.36
C ALA A 14 2.19 13.70 -4.11
N MET A 15 1.96 12.43 -4.45
CA MET A 15 3.00 11.42 -4.37
C MET A 15 4.15 11.77 -5.33
N ARG A 16 5.38 11.63 -4.85
CA ARG A 16 6.60 11.75 -5.63
C ARG A 16 7.24 10.37 -5.78
N VAL A 17 7.90 10.14 -6.90
CA VAL A 17 8.60 8.89 -7.19
C VAL A 17 10.01 9.18 -7.69
N ILE A 18 10.93 8.24 -7.49
CA ILE A 18 12.25 8.27 -8.14
C ILE A 18 12.22 7.32 -9.34
N PRO A 19 12.17 7.84 -10.58
CA PRO A 19 12.07 6.99 -11.77
C PRO A 19 13.19 5.96 -11.85
N GLY A 20 12.88 4.76 -12.36
CA GLY A 20 13.88 3.70 -12.57
C GLY A 20 14.26 2.89 -11.33
N THR A 21 13.98 3.35 -10.11
CA THR A 21 14.37 2.65 -8.86
C THR A 21 13.71 1.28 -8.67
N HIS A 22 12.61 1.00 -9.36
CA HIS A 22 11.99 -0.33 -9.37
C HIS A 22 12.90 -1.44 -9.94
N LYS A 23 13.95 -1.07 -10.68
CA LYS A 23 14.95 -2.01 -11.23
C LYS A 23 16.03 -2.40 -10.22
N LEU A 24 16.10 -1.71 -9.09
CA LEU A 24 16.97 -2.10 -8.00
C LEU A 24 16.45 -3.39 -7.36
N ASP A 25 17.34 -4.09 -6.66
CA ASP A 25 16.93 -5.11 -5.72
C ASP A 25 16.10 -4.51 -4.58
N GLN A 26 15.50 -5.37 -3.76
CA GLN A 26 14.71 -4.91 -2.62
C GLN A 26 15.59 -4.11 -1.67
N VAL A 27 15.35 -2.80 -1.63
CA VAL A 27 16.03 -1.87 -0.74
C VAL A 27 15.58 -2.11 0.70
N SER A 28 16.53 -2.17 1.63
CA SER A 28 16.24 -2.31 3.05
C SER A 28 15.43 -1.12 3.55
N HIS A 29 14.53 -1.38 4.48
CA HIS A 29 13.79 -0.34 5.20
C HIS A 29 14.21 -0.37 6.66
N ARG A 30 14.21 0.80 7.30
CA ARG A 30 14.35 0.91 8.76
C ARG A 30 13.05 1.43 9.36
N ASP A 31 12.70 0.94 10.53
CA ASP A 31 11.57 1.44 11.30
C ASP A 31 12.01 2.68 12.07
N THR A 32 11.20 3.75 12.00
CA THR A 32 11.46 4.98 12.74
C THR A 32 10.44 5.22 13.84
N PHE A 33 9.23 4.65 13.71
CA PHE A 33 8.07 4.96 14.55
C PHE A 33 7.79 6.47 14.69
N ALA A 34 8.17 7.26 13.68
CA ALA A 34 7.99 8.70 13.68
C ALA A 34 6.49 9.06 13.78
N GLU A 35 6.16 9.98 14.68
CA GLU A 35 4.78 10.41 14.97
C GLU A 35 4.04 10.92 13.72
N ASN A 36 4.78 11.53 12.79
CA ASN A 36 4.23 12.11 11.56
C ASN A 36 4.33 11.17 10.33
N ASN A 37 4.59 9.88 10.53
CA ASN A 37 4.63 8.89 9.45
C ASN A 37 3.39 7.99 9.51
N LEU A 38 2.61 7.97 8.42
CA LEU A 38 1.37 7.20 8.32
C LEU A 38 1.59 5.69 8.12
N LEU A 39 2.83 5.25 7.87
CA LEU A 39 3.16 3.83 7.78
C LEU A 39 3.16 3.19 9.17
N SER A 40 2.64 1.97 9.28
CA SER A 40 2.39 1.30 10.56
C SER A 40 3.62 1.16 11.47
N ARG A 41 4.84 1.21 10.91
CA ARG A 41 6.12 1.20 11.65
C ARG A 41 6.98 2.45 11.40
N GLY A 42 6.41 3.47 10.76
CA GLY A 42 7.14 4.64 10.29
C GLY A 42 8.30 4.27 9.36
N GLN A 43 8.10 3.28 8.48
CA GLN A 43 9.20 2.77 7.66
C GLN A 43 9.71 3.81 6.68
N GLU A 44 11.02 3.81 6.45
CA GLU A 44 11.65 4.55 5.38
C GLU A 44 12.73 3.71 4.72
N VAL A 45 13.03 4.01 3.45
CA VAL A 45 14.13 3.36 2.74
C VAL A 45 15.46 3.72 3.42
N ALA A 46 16.27 2.71 3.71
CA ALA A 46 17.55 2.89 4.40
C ALA A 46 18.70 3.22 3.43
N VAL A 47 18.40 4.05 2.43
CA VAL A 47 19.35 4.56 1.43
C VAL A 47 19.14 6.05 1.29
N GLU A 48 20.21 6.76 0.93
CA GLU A 48 20.09 8.16 0.56
C GLU A 48 19.33 8.26 -0.77
N VAL A 49 18.28 9.06 -0.77
CA VAL A 49 17.47 9.34 -1.96
C VAL A 49 17.77 10.76 -2.39
N ASP A 50 18.32 10.90 -3.60
CA ASP A 50 18.46 12.22 -4.21
C ASP A 50 17.09 12.72 -4.68
N GLU A 51 16.46 13.55 -3.87
CA GLU A 51 15.16 14.16 -4.16
C GLU A 51 15.16 15.06 -5.38
N GLY A 52 16.33 15.51 -5.87
CA GLY A 52 16.46 16.25 -7.13
C GLY A 52 16.00 15.44 -8.35
N HIS A 53 15.99 14.12 -8.24
CA HIS A 53 15.48 13.21 -9.28
C HIS A 53 14.00 12.83 -9.10
N ALA A 54 13.34 13.34 -8.07
CA ALA A 54 11.96 12.97 -7.79
C ALA A 54 10.96 13.66 -8.73
N VAL A 55 10.02 12.88 -9.25
CA VAL A 55 8.94 13.34 -10.12
C VAL A 55 7.62 13.27 -9.38
N ALA A 56 6.87 14.38 -9.36
CA ALA A 56 5.53 14.42 -8.80
C ALA A 56 4.51 13.73 -9.73
N LEU A 57 3.63 12.95 -9.14
CA LEU A 57 2.51 12.32 -9.83
C LEU A 57 1.25 13.14 -9.54
N GLU A 58 1.08 14.21 -10.33
CA GLU A 58 -0.12 15.03 -10.28
C GLU A 58 -1.26 14.34 -11.03
N LEU A 59 -2.43 14.23 -10.39
CA LEU A 59 -3.56 13.47 -10.87
C LEU A 59 -4.87 14.22 -10.56
N GLN A 60 -5.74 14.29 -11.55
CA GLN A 60 -7.11 14.76 -11.40
C GLN A 60 -8.03 13.65 -10.86
N PRO A 61 -9.18 13.99 -10.23
CA PRO A 61 -10.12 12.99 -9.76
C PRO A 61 -10.51 11.98 -10.86
N GLY A 62 -10.37 10.69 -10.56
CA GLY A 62 -10.60 9.59 -11.49
C GLY A 62 -9.37 9.11 -12.25
N GLU A 63 -8.28 9.87 -12.27
CA GLU A 63 -7.01 9.41 -12.85
C GLU A 63 -6.28 8.45 -11.90
N MET A 64 -5.30 7.73 -12.44
CA MET A 64 -4.49 6.80 -11.65
C MET A 64 -3.03 6.77 -12.06
N SER A 65 -2.17 6.44 -11.09
CA SER A 65 -0.81 5.97 -11.38
C SER A 65 -0.71 4.46 -11.26
N LEU A 66 0.04 3.84 -12.17
CA LEU A 66 0.46 2.45 -12.09
C LEU A 66 1.96 2.43 -11.87
N HIS A 67 2.40 1.89 -10.74
CA HIS A 67 3.81 1.78 -10.40
C HIS A 67 4.11 0.42 -9.78
N HIS A 68 5.35 -0.03 -9.95
CA HIS A 68 5.86 -1.27 -9.38
C HIS A 68 6.05 -1.13 -7.87
N VAL A 69 5.84 -2.22 -7.11
CA VAL A 69 5.94 -2.21 -5.64
C VAL A 69 7.32 -1.78 -5.10
N ARG A 70 8.38 -1.96 -5.90
CA ARG A 70 9.76 -1.55 -5.56
C ARG A 70 10.11 -0.11 -5.96
N LEU A 71 9.24 0.61 -6.66
CA LEU A 71 9.53 1.99 -7.02
C LEU A 71 9.62 2.80 -5.73
N ILE A 72 10.72 3.52 -5.50
CA ILE A 72 10.83 4.42 -4.35
C ILE A 72 9.81 5.54 -4.56
N HIS A 73 8.91 5.68 -3.60
CA HIS A 73 7.82 6.65 -3.62
C HIS A 73 7.51 7.12 -2.20
N GLY A 74 7.01 8.35 -2.10
CA GLY A 74 6.59 8.97 -0.86
C GLY A 74 5.70 10.18 -1.13
N SER A 75 5.13 10.78 -0.10
CA SER A 75 4.42 12.04 -0.23
C SER A 75 4.74 12.96 0.92
N ASP A 76 4.88 14.23 0.60
CA ASP A 76 5.09 15.28 1.57
C ASP A 76 3.81 15.51 2.40
N PRO A 77 3.93 16.17 3.57
CA PRO A 77 2.78 16.68 4.30
C PRO A 77 1.90 17.54 3.39
N ASN A 78 0.59 17.56 3.66
CA ASN A 78 -0.35 18.41 2.95
C ASN A 78 -0.51 19.74 3.71
N PRO A 79 0.05 20.87 3.22
CA PRO A 79 -0.08 22.17 3.87
C PRO A 79 -1.37 22.92 3.49
N SER A 80 -2.15 22.39 2.54
CA SER A 80 -3.35 23.04 2.03
C SER A 80 -4.57 22.81 2.92
N ASP A 81 -5.64 23.57 2.67
CA ASP A 81 -6.97 23.40 3.28
C ASP A 81 -7.82 22.32 2.58
N ARG A 82 -7.30 21.68 1.52
CA ARG A 82 -8.00 20.66 0.74
C ARG A 82 -7.48 19.27 1.06
N ARG A 83 -8.37 18.33 1.36
CA ARG A 83 -8.00 16.92 1.59
C ARG A 83 -7.52 16.27 0.29
N ARG A 84 -6.45 15.47 0.38
CA ARG A 84 -5.95 14.60 -0.69
C ARG A 84 -6.32 13.15 -0.37
N ILE A 85 -7.20 12.55 -1.15
CA ILE A 85 -7.73 11.18 -0.95
C ILE A 85 -7.32 10.32 -2.15
N GLY A 86 -6.62 9.23 -1.87
CA GLY A 86 -6.24 8.22 -2.84
C GLY A 86 -6.69 6.83 -2.43
N PHE A 87 -6.95 5.98 -3.41
CA PHE A 87 -7.29 4.58 -3.22
C PHE A 87 -6.25 3.67 -3.87
N ALA A 88 -5.56 2.89 -3.05
CA ALA A 88 -4.49 2.01 -3.51
C ALA A 88 -5.03 0.59 -3.74
N ILE A 89 -4.83 0.06 -4.95
CA ILE A 89 -5.16 -1.32 -5.34
C ILE A 89 -3.86 -2.04 -5.70
N ARG A 90 -3.58 -3.16 -5.05
CA ARG A 90 -2.38 -3.97 -5.30
C ARG A 90 -2.77 -5.18 -6.15
N TYR A 91 -2.07 -5.36 -7.27
CA TYR A 91 -2.27 -6.50 -8.16
C TYR A 91 -1.02 -7.39 -8.12
N LEU A 92 -1.24 -8.69 -8.15
CA LEU A 92 -0.19 -9.70 -8.17
C LEU A 92 -0.61 -10.86 -9.07
N PRO A 93 0.33 -11.54 -9.75
CA PRO A 93 0.03 -12.78 -10.46
C PRO A 93 -0.16 -13.94 -9.47
N THR A 94 -0.98 -14.92 -9.83
CA THR A 94 -1.38 -16.05 -8.95
C THR A 94 -0.22 -16.90 -8.44
N HIS A 95 0.92 -16.91 -9.14
CA HIS A 95 2.12 -17.66 -8.72
C HIS A 95 2.90 -16.99 -7.58
N VAL A 96 2.61 -15.73 -7.22
CA VAL A 96 3.21 -15.07 -6.05
C VAL A 96 2.64 -15.66 -4.78
N ARG A 97 3.45 -15.71 -3.71
CA ARG A 97 3.03 -16.19 -2.39
C ARG A 97 3.59 -15.31 -1.28
N GLN A 98 2.86 -15.25 -0.17
CA GLN A 98 3.33 -14.65 1.06
C GLN A 98 4.52 -15.45 1.62
N VAL A 99 5.61 -14.77 1.95
CA VAL A 99 6.81 -15.38 2.55
C VAL A 99 6.90 -15.11 4.05
N ALA A 100 6.10 -14.17 4.55
CA ALA A 100 6.01 -13.82 5.94
C ALA A 100 4.59 -14.06 6.44
N GLY A 101 4.39 -15.12 7.23
CA GLY A 101 3.07 -15.53 7.73
C GLY A 101 2.64 -16.90 7.19
N THR A 102 1.49 -17.38 7.67
CA THR A 102 0.95 -18.70 7.31
C THR A 102 -0.30 -18.63 6.45
N ARG A 103 -0.95 -17.46 6.39
CA ARG A 103 -2.19 -17.21 5.65
C ARG A 103 -2.16 -15.81 5.05
N ASP A 104 -2.72 -15.71 3.85
CA ASP A 104 -2.96 -14.46 3.14
C ASP A 104 -4.20 -14.65 2.25
N SER A 105 -4.90 -13.59 1.88
CA SER A 105 -6.11 -13.63 1.06
C SER A 105 -6.02 -12.70 -0.14
N ALA A 106 -6.76 -13.03 -1.19
CA ALA A 106 -6.85 -12.18 -2.38
C ALA A 106 -8.16 -12.42 -3.13
N THR A 107 -8.65 -11.38 -3.81
CA THR A 107 -9.73 -11.47 -4.79
C THR A 107 -9.15 -11.81 -6.17
N LEU A 108 -9.59 -12.91 -6.78
CA LEU A 108 -9.26 -13.22 -8.17
C LEU A 108 -10.04 -12.28 -9.11
N VAL A 109 -9.33 -11.36 -9.77
CA VAL A 109 -9.95 -10.35 -10.64
C VAL A 109 -9.88 -10.68 -12.14
N ARG A 110 -8.98 -11.57 -12.54
CA ARG A 110 -8.79 -12.03 -13.94
C ARG A 110 -8.11 -13.40 -13.98
N GLY A 111 -8.49 -14.20 -14.98
CA GLY A 111 -7.85 -15.49 -15.27
C GLY A 111 -8.28 -16.60 -14.32
N GLU A 112 -7.40 -17.57 -14.11
CA GLU A 112 -7.60 -18.74 -13.27
C GLU A 112 -6.45 -18.86 -12.26
N ASP A 113 -6.77 -19.32 -11.04
CA ASP A 113 -5.77 -19.61 -10.01
C ASP A 113 -5.51 -21.12 -9.92
N ALA A 114 -4.34 -21.54 -10.40
CA ALA A 114 -3.86 -22.91 -10.31
C ALA A 114 -2.86 -23.15 -9.16
N PHE A 115 -2.51 -22.10 -8.40
CA PHE A 115 -1.49 -22.18 -7.36
C PHE A 115 -2.08 -22.25 -5.96
N GLY A 116 -3.22 -21.60 -5.70
CA GLY A 116 -3.88 -21.66 -4.41
C GLY A 116 -3.04 -21.05 -3.28
N ASN A 117 -2.21 -20.05 -3.59
CA ASN A 117 -1.35 -19.37 -2.61
C ASN A 117 -2.13 -18.44 -1.67
N PHE A 118 -3.36 -18.06 -2.04
CA PHE A 118 -4.21 -17.14 -1.29
C PHE A 118 -5.57 -17.76 -0.99
N LEU A 119 -6.12 -17.42 0.17
CA LEU A 119 -7.53 -17.69 0.46
C LEU A 119 -8.42 -16.80 -0.43
N PRO A 120 -9.44 -17.36 -1.10
CA PRO A 120 -10.30 -16.58 -1.97
C PRO A 120 -11.18 -15.64 -1.15
N GLU A 121 -11.06 -14.34 -1.43
CA GLU A 121 -11.91 -13.33 -0.83
C GLU A 121 -13.33 -13.38 -1.41
N ARG A 122 -14.31 -13.08 -0.56
CA ARG A 122 -15.70 -13.04 -0.94
C ARG A 122 -16.09 -11.61 -1.29
N ARG A 123 -16.86 -11.44 -2.36
CA ARG A 123 -17.50 -10.16 -2.64
C ARG A 123 -18.50 -9.84 -1.51
N PRO A 124 -18.48 -8.61 -0.94
CA PRO A 124 -19.51 -8.19 0.00
C PRO A 124 -20.90 -8.27 -0.63
N ASP A 125 -21.88 -8.72 0.15
CA ASP A 125 -23.28 -8.89 -0.23
C ASP A 125 -24.11 -7.61 -0.05
N ALA A 126 -23.68 -6.73 0.87
CA ALA A 126 -24.20 -5.37 1.03
C ALA A 126 -23.14 -4.46 1.67
N ASP A 127 -23.35 -3.15 1.56
CA ASP A 127 -22.53 -2.18 2.28
C ASP A 127 -22.61 -2.43 3.78
N LEU A 128 -21.44 -2.58 4.42
CA LEU A 128 -21.29 -2.79 5.86
C LEU A 128 -22.11 -3.98 6.41
N SER A 129 -22.33 -5.02 5.60
CA SER A 129 -23.02 -6.21 6.09
C SER A 129 -22.24 -6.84 7.25
N PRO A 130 -22.93 -7.41 8.27
CA PRO A 130 -22.24 -8.06 9.38
C PRO A 130 -21.25 -9.14 8.94
N ALA A 131 -21.58 -9.87 7.87
CA ALA A 131 -20.71 -10.90 7.31
C ALA A 131 -19.45 -10.31 6.64
N ALA A 132 -19.59 -9.22 5.87
CA ALA A 132 -18.47 -8.55 5.23
C ALA A 132 -17.53 -7.92 6.27
N LEU A 133 -18.08 -7.30 7.31
CA LEU A 133 -17.31 -6.72 8.41
C LEU A 133 -16.55 -7.78 9.21
N ALA A 134 -17.19 -8.91 9.53
CA ALA A 134 -16.54 -10.01 10.22
C ALA A 134 -15.39 -10.61 9.39
N PHE A 135 -15.61 -10.81 8.09
CA PHE A 135 -14.57 -11.31 7.19
C PHE A 135 -13.40 -10.32 7.05
N HIS A 136 -13.69 -9.02 6.92
CA HIS A 136 -12.65 -7.98 6.89
C HIS A 136 -11.82 -7.99 8.18
N ALA A 137 -12.45 -8.09 9.35
CA ALA A 137 -11.75 -8.16 10.62
C ALA A 137 -10.82 -9.38 10.72
N GLU A 138 -11.24 -10.55 10.22
CA GLU A 138 -10.41 -11.75 10.14
C GLU A 138 -9.16 -11.53 9.27
N VAL A 139 -9.34 -11.04 8.04
CA VAL A 139 -8.24 -10.79 7.08
C VAL A 139 -7.25 -9.75 7.62
N MET A 140 -7.76 -8.67 8.22
CA MET A 140 -6.90 -7.64 8.81
C MET A 140 -6.13 -8.17 10.00
N GLY A 141 -6.71 -9.05 10.82
CA GLY A 141 -6.00 -9.69 11.92
C GLY A 141 -4.84 -10.58 11.47
N GLU A 142 -4.95 -11.27 10.33
CA GLU A 142 -3.80 -12.02 9.77
C GLU A 142 -2.74 -11.07 9.19
N THR A 143 -3.16 -10.03 8.48
CA THR A 143 -2.27 -8.99 7.92
C THR A 143 -1.46 -8.30 9.01
N GLU A 144 -2.09 -8.01 10.14
CA GLU A 144 -1.46 -7.37 11.30
C GLU A 144 -0.29 -8.19 11.84
N LYS A 145 -0.47 -9.51 11.99
CA LYS A 145 0.59 -10.43 12.45
C LYS A 145 1.82 -10.36 11.55
N VAL A 146 1.61 -10.20 10.25
CA VAL A 146 2.69 -10.04 9.27
C VAL A 146 3.38 -8.68 9.43
N LEU A 147 2.60 -7.60 9.51
CA LEU A 147 3.12 -6.24 9.64
C LEU A 147 3.95 -6.05 10.91
N MET A 148 3.47 -6.57 12.04
CA MET A 148 4.10 -6.42 13.35
C MET A 148 5.15 -7.50 13.67
N ARG A 149 5.39 -8.43 12.74
CA ARG A 149 6.40 -9.48 12.92
C ARG A 149 7.77 -8.89 13.23
N GLY A 150 8.38 -9.36 14.31
CA GLY A 150 9.71 -8.94 14.75
C GLY A 150 9.74 -7.54 15.37
N THR A 151 8.60 -7.03 15.83
CA THR A 151 8.49 -5.80 16.63
C THR A 151 7.90 -6.11 18.00
N ASP A 152 8.20 -5.27 18.99
CA ASP A 152 7.59 -5.36 20.34
C ASP A 152 6.26 -4.60 20.43
N ARG A 153 5.68 -4.18 19.29
CA ARG A 153 4.45 -3.36 19.23
C ARG A 153 3.27 -4.14 18.67
N ILE A 154 2.07 -3.74 19.10
CA ILE A 154 0.77 -4.17 18.56
C ILE A 154 0.29 -3.08 17.59
N SER A 155 -0.40 -3.44 16.51
CA SER A 155 -0.85 -2.44 15.53
C SER A 155 -1.90 -1.52 16.12
N ALA A 156 -1.87 -0.25 15.69
CA ALA A 156 -2.79 0.78 16.14
C ALA A 156 -4.04 0.91 15.24
N MET A 157 -4.40 -0.14 14.49
CA MET A 157 -5.58 -0.13 13.61
C MET A 157 -6.89 -0.24 14.38
#